data_AF-A0A7L5Y6L5-F1
#
_entry.id   AF-A0A7L5Y6L5-F1
#
_cell.length_a   1.000
_cell.length_b   1.000
_cell.length_c   1.000
_cell.angle_alpha   90.00
_cell.angle_beta   90.00
_cell.angle_gamma   90.00
#
_symmetry.space_group_name_H-M   'P 1'
#
loop_
_entity.id
_entity.type
_entity.pdbx_description
1 polymer ?
#
loop_
_entity_poly.entity_id
_entity_poly.type
_entity_poly.pdbx_seq_one_letter_code
_entity_poly.pdbx_strand_id
1 'polypeptide(L)'
;MQAYLDVAALAREARVPHETPEMTRLGRTLFWMAREAGALGLPHEARALFHEARHILGDNPQQSGGLTAYRVAAAVLGWRRAGRLSQAIDRLRSS
;
A
#
# COMPACT_ATOMS: atom_id res chain seq x y z
N MET A 1 5.37 -5.12 -10.52
CA MET A 1 5.54 -4.28 -9.32
C MET A 1 6.41 -3.07 -9.59
N GLN A 2 7.58 -3.22 -10.22
CA GLN A 2 8.48 -2.10 -10.57
C GLN A 2 7.78 -0.96 -11.35
N ALA A 3 6.97 -1.28 -12.36
CA ALA A 3 6.25 -0.27 -13.14
C ALA A 3 5.39 0.69 -12.30
N TYR A 4 4.81 0.26 -11.18
CA TYR A 4 4.04 1.14 -10.30
C TYR A 4 4.92 2.11 -9.50
N LEU A 5 6.13 1.67 -9.12
CA LEU A 5 7.12 2.54 -8.50
C LEU A 5 7.65 3.55 -9.51
N ASP A 6 7.85 3.13 -10.77
CA ASP A 6 8.28 4.03 -11.84
C ASP A 6 7.23 5.12 -12.13
N VAL A 7 5.93 4.76 -12.14
CA VAL A 7 4.83 5.74 -12.26
C VAL A 7 4.81 6.71 -11.08
N ALA A 8 5.02 6.23 -9.86
CA ALA A 8 5.10 7.09 -8.68
C ALA A 8 6.30 8.05 -8.73
N ALA A 9 7.45 7.57 -9.24
CA ALA A 9 8.63 8.40 -9.45
C ALA A 9 8.36 9.50 -10.50
N LEU A 10 7.74 9.16 -11.62
CA LEU A 10 7.35 10.13 -12.66
C LEU A 10 6.39 11.18 -12.12
N ALA A 11 5.37 10.77 -11.36
CA ALA A 11 4.41 11.69 -10.76
C ALA A 11 5.08 12.67 -9.77
N ARG A 12 6.07 12.18 -9.01
CA ARG A 12 6.88 13.00 -8.09
C ARG A 12 7.77 13.98 -8.85
N GLU A 13 8.43 13.52 -9.91
CA GLU A 13 9.28 14.36 -10.76
C GLU A 13 8.47 15.47 -11.44
N ALA A 14 7.26 15.14 -11.89
CA ALA A 14 6.28 16.09 -12.42
C ALA A 14 5.62 16.98 -11.35
N ARG A 15 5.94 16.78 -10.06
CA ARG A 15 5.39 17.52 -8.90
C ARG A 15 3.86 17.54 -8.86
N VAL A 16 3.24 16.41 -9.20
CA VAL A 16 1.78 16.28 -9.12
C VAL A 16 1.33 16.44 -7.66
N PRO A 17 0.37 17.34 -7.36
CA PRO A 17 -0.10 17.54 -5.99
C PRO A 17 -0.73 16.26 -5.41
N HIS A 18 -0.37 15.93 -4.17
CA HIS A 18 -0.84 14.74 -3.47
C HIS A 18 -2.36 14.70 -3.24
N GLU A 19 -3.00 15.86 -3.21
CA GLU A 19 -4.44 16.04 -2.96
C GLU A 19 -5.30 15.67 -4.16
N THR A 20 -4.69 15.43 -5.32
CA THR A 20 -5.43 15.04 -6.53
C THR A 20 -6.08 13.67 -6.36
N PRO A 21 -7.27 13.45 -6.96
CA PRO A 21 -7.91 12.13 -7.00
C PRO A 21 -7.01 11.04 -7.59
N GLU A 22 -6.18 11.40 -8.57
CA GLU A 22 -5.24 10.52 -9.25
C GLU A 22 -4.12 10.06 -8.31
N MET A 23 -3.52 10.98 -7.55
CA MET A 23 -2.50 10.63 -6.56
C MET A 23 -3.10 9.79 -5.43
N THR A 24 -4.31 10.11 -4.98
CA THR A 24 -5.02 9.29 -3.99
C THR A 24 -5.25 7.87 -4.51
N ARG A 25 -5.67 7.73 -5.78
CA ARG A 25 -5.88 6.43 -6.43
C ARG A 25 -4.55 5.67 -6.54
N LEU A 26 -3.48 6.33 -6.98
CA LEU A 26 -2.15 5.75 -7.09
C LEU A 26 -1.64 5.23 -5.74
N GLY A 27 -1.77 6.03 -4.67
CA GLY A 27 -1.40 5.63 -3.31
C GLY A 27 -2.15 4.39 -2.83
N ARG A 28 -3.46 4.30 -3.09
CA ARG A 28 -4.27 3.11 -2.78
C ARG A 28 -3.85 1.89 -3.58
N THR A 29 -3.56 2.05 -4.87
CA THR A 29 -3.07 0.97 -5.73
C THR A 29 -1.71 0.44 -5.23
N LEU A 30 -0.77 1.33 -4.89
CA LEU A 30 0.52 0.94 -4.32
C LEU A 30 0.35 0.15 -3.02
N PHE A 31 -0.58 0.57 -2.16
CA PHE A 31 -0.90 -0.16 -0.94
C PHE A 31 -1.48 -1.56 -1.21
N TRP A 32 -2.38 -1.69 -2.18
CA TRP A 32 -2.92 -2.99 -2.59
C TRP A 32 -1.83 -3.91 -3.18
N MET A 33 -0.96 -3.38 -4.03
CA MET A 33 0.18 -4.12 -4.58
C MET A 33 1.16 -4.55 -3.48
N ALA A 34 1.38 -3.71 -2.45
CA ALA A 34 2.20 -4.07 -1.30
C ALA A 34 1.62 -5.26 -0.54
N ARG A 35 0.27 -5.32 -0.41
CA ARG A 35 -0.44 -6.47 0.18
C ARG A 35 -0.23 -7.75 -0.60
N GLU A 36 -0.36 -7.67 -1.91
CA GLU A 36 -0.16 -8.80 -2.82
C GLU A 36 1.29 -9.29 -2.78
N ALA A 37 2.27 -8.39 -2.85
CA ALA A 37 3.68 -8.72 -2.71
C ALA A 37 3.98 -9.42 -1.38
N GLY A 38 3.41 -8.93 -0.28
CA GLY A 38 3.52 -9.56 1.03
C GLY A 38 2.96 -10.99 1.03
N ALA A 39 1.79 -11.20 0.43
CA ALA A 39 1.16 -12.52 0.32
C ALA A 39 1.98 -13.51 -0.53
N LEU A 40 2.64 -13.01 -1.58
CA LEU A 40 3.56 -13.78 -2.43
C LEU A 40 4.92 -14.02 -1.76
N GLY A 41 5.18 -13.42 -0.59
CA GLY A 41 6.45 -13.57 0.13
C GLY A 41 7.60 -12.80 -0.51
N LEU A 42 7.30 -11.65 -1.11
CA LEU A 42 8.21 -10.68 -1.72
C LEU A 42 8.37 -9.46 -0.79
N PRO A 43 9.14 -9.57 0.31
CA PRO A 43 9.16 -8.57 1.38
C PRO A 43 9.84 -7.25 0.98
N HIS A 44 10.79 -7.29 0.06
CA HIS A 44 11.50 -6.09 -0.40
C HIS A 44 10.57 -5.21 -1.23
N GLU A 45 9.84 -5.83 -2.16
CA GLU A 45 8.85 -5.21 -3.03
C GLU A 45 7.67 -4.69 -2.22
N ALA A 46 7.16 -5.50 -1.28
CA ALA A 46 6.09 -5.10 -0.38
C ALA A 46 6.47 -3.85 0.42
N ARG A 47 7.70 -3.79 0.93
CA ARG A 47 8.20 -2.63 1.69
C ARG A 47 8.36 -1.39 0.82
N ALA A 48 8.91 -1.52 -0.38
CA ALA A 48 9.08 -0.40 -1.31
C ALA A 48 7.72 0.21 -1.70
N LEU A 49 6.76 -0.63 -2.09
CA LEU A 49 5.41 -0.22 -2.45
C LEU A 49 4.67 0.43 -1.27
N PHE A 50 4.78 -0.16 -0.08
CA PHE A 50 4.14 0.38 1.12
C PHE A 50 4.73 1.74 1.54
N HIS A 51 6.05 1.89 1.45
CA HIS A 51 6.73 3.16 1.75
C HIS A 51 6.22 4.27 0.83
N GLU A 52 6.13 3.99 -0.47
CA GLU A 52 5.65 4.97 -1.45
C GLU A 52 4.16 5.28 -1.27
N ALA A 53 3.34 4.28 -1.00
CA ALA A 53 1.92 4.47 -0.69
C ALA A 53 1.72 5.41 0.52
N ARG A 54 2.53 5.24 1.58
CA ARG A 54 2.51 6.11 2.77
C ARG A 54 2.98 7.53 2.43
N HIS A 55 4.00 7.67 1.60
CA HIS A 55 4.48 8.98 1.16
C HIS A 55 3.37 9.75 0.40
N ILE A 56 2.59 9.06 -0.43
CA ILE A 56 1.53 9.68 -1.21
C ILE A 56 0.27 9.99 -0.39
N LEU A 57 -0.20 9.04 0.43
CA LEU A 57 -1.46 9.17 1.19
C LEU A 57 -1.30 9.96 2.50
N GLY A 58 -0.07 10.14 2.97
CA GLY A 58 0.24 10.78 4.25
C GLY A 58 -0.36 10.02 5.45
N ASP A 59 -0.39 10.69 6.60
CA ASP A 59 -1.03 10.19 7.83
C ASP A 59 -2.53 10.56 7.90
N ASN A 60 -3.15 11.01 6.80
CA ASN A 60 -4.51 11.55 6.78
C ASN A 60 -5.56 10.46 7.14
N PRO A 61 -6.24 10.54 8.30
CA PRO A 61 -7.09 9.46 8.83
C PRO A 61 -8.24 9.04 7.90
N GLN A 62 -8.79 9.98 7.12
CA GLN A 62 -9.83 9.73 6.13
C GLN A 62 -9.34 8.94 4.90
N GLN A 63 -8.04 9.00 4.62
CA GLN A 63 -7.41 8.27 3.50
C GLN A 63 -6.61 7.05 3.97
N SER A 64 -6.23 6.99 5.25
CA SER A 64 -5.27 6.05 5.83
C SER A 64 -5.90 4.95 6.71
N GLY A 65 -7.23 4.86 6.78
CA GLY A 65 -7.95 3.92 7.65
C GLY A 65 -7.55 2.44 7.53
N GLY A 66 -6.90 2.03 6.43
CA GLY A 66 -6.30 0.69 6.26
C GLY A 66 -4.77 0.61 6.42
N LEU A 67 -4.06 1.74 6.39
CA LEU A 67 -2.59 1.80 6.35
C LEU A 67 -1.96 1.46 7.72
N THR A 68 -2.53 1.96 8.82
CA THR A 68 -2.01 1.74 10.18
C THR A 68 -2.19 0.29 10.63
N ALA A 69 -3.35 -0.30 10.34
CA ALA A 69 -3.62 -1.71 10.61
C ALA A 69 -2.67 -2.64 9.83
N TYR A 70 -2.35 -2.28 8.59
CA TYR A 70 -1.41 -3.07 7.77
C TYR A 70 0.04 -2.92 8.22
N ARG A 71 0.46 -1.73 8.68
CA ARG A 71 1.80 -1.52 9.26
C ARG A 71 2.01 -2.38 10.52
N VAL A 72 0.99 -2.45 11.38
CA VAL A 72 1.00 -3.30 12.58
C VAL A 72 0.97 -4.78 12.21
N ALA A 73 0.13 -5.19 11.25
CA ALA A 73 0.08 -6.59 10.80
C ALA A 73 1.38 -7.05 10.12
N ALA A 74 2.00 -6.20 9.28
CA ALA A 74 3.28 -6.50 8.62
C ALA A 74 4.45 -6.57 9.60
N ALA A 75 4.47 -5.72 10.63
CA ALA A 75 5.49 -5.70 11.67
C ALA A 75 5.36 -6.86 12.68
N VAL A 76 4.14 -7.28 13.01
CA VAL A 76 3.88 -8.29 14.06
C VAL A 76 3.87 -9.73 13.51
N LEU A 77 3.40 -9.96 12.28
CA LEU A 77 3.17 -11.32 11.76
C LEU A 77 4.19 -11.75 10.68
N GLY A 78 5.00 -10.82 10.18
CA GLY A 78 5.82 -11.01 9.00
C GLY A 78 4.98 -10.91 7.72
N TRP A 79 5.56 -10.28 6.69
CA TRP A 79 4.89 -9.93 5.43
C TRP A 79 4.05 -11.07 4.81
N ARG A 80 4.51 -12.33 4.93
CA ARG A 80 3.79 -13.55 4.48
C ARG A 80 2.51 -13.87 5.24
N ARG A 81 2.42 -13.60 6.54
CA ARG A 81 1.20 -13.83 7.34
C ARG A 81 0.28 -12.62 7.29
N ALA A 82 0.84 -11.40 7.20
CA ALA A 82 0.07 -10.18 7.04
C ALA A 82 -0.76 -10.16 5.74
N GLY A 83 -0.17 -10.61 4.62
CA GLY A 83 -0.89 -10.75 3.35
C GLY A 83 -2.09 -11.70 3.45
N ARG A 84 -1.91 -12.86 4.12
CA ARG A 84 -2.98 -13.85 4.33
C ARG A 84 -4.09 -13.34 5.26
N LEU A 85 -3.74 -12.64 6.34
CA LEU A 85 -4.71 -12.10 7.29
C LEU A 85 -5.57 -11.01 6.63
N SER A 86 -4.96 -10.17 5.79
CA SER A 86 -5.69 -9.13 5.05
C SER A 86 -6.68 -9.69 4.04
N GLN A 87 -6.33 -10.78 3.33
CA GLN A 87 -7.27 -11.48 2.45
C GLN A 87 -8.43 -12.12 3.23
N ALA A 88 -8.17 -12.64 4.43
CA ALA A 88 -9.22 -13.20 5.28
C ALA A 88 -10.20 -12.12 5.78
N ILE A 89 -9.69 -10.93 6.14
CA ILE A 89 -10.51 -9.80 6.60
C ILE A 89 -11.34 -9.21 5.44
N ASP A 90 -10.78 -9.11 4.23
CA ASP A 90 -11.56 -8.67 3.06
C ASP A 90 -12.71 -9.64 2.73
N ARG A 91 -12.47 -10.96 2.82
CA ARG A 91 -13.52 -11.97 2.61
C ARG A 91 -14.66 -11.86 3.62
N LEU A 92 -14.33 -11.58 4.89
CA LEU A 92 -15.33 -11.39 5.95
C LEU A 92 -16.13 -10.09 5.81
N ARG A 93 -15.61 -9.08 5.10
CA ARG A 93 -16.32 -7.83 4.82
C ARG A 93 -17.20 -7.92 3.56
N SER A 94 -16.97 -8.94 2.72
CA SER A 94 -17.74 -9.20 1.48
C SER A 94 -18.81 -10.30 1.63
N SER A 95 -19.07 -10.78 2.85
CA SER A 95 -20.18 -11.69 3.21
C SER A 95 -21.10 -11.02 4.20
#